data_AF-Q0I303-F1
#
_entry.id   AF-Q0I303-F1
#
_cell.length_a   1.000
_cell.length_b   1.000
_cell.length_c   1.000
_cell.angle_alpha   90.00
_cell.angle_beta   90.00
_cell.angle_gamma   90.00
#
_symmetry.space_group_name_H-M   'P 1'
#
loop_
_entity.id
_entity.type
_entity.pdbx_description
1 polymer ?
#
loop_
_entity_poly.entity_id
_entity_poly.type
_entity_poly.pdbx_seq_one_letter_code
_entity_poly.pdbx_strand_id
1 'polypeptide(L)'
;MRRLPIFLVVDVSESMAGDSHRQMQEAINRLVQRLRCDPYALESVYISVIAFAGAAGVIAPLTELMSFYAPRLPMGSGTSLGAALNLTMDEIQRNVVRSSGDQKGDFKPLVYILSDGVATDDPTSAIQRWQQEFKSRTKLIAVGLGNFADLSALNQIAELTFRIDDQDLEEAYLTLTRSIEDSILSQSRSLGVAPLTIDENQSGVSLIKNEQQAVGIDENYAILTGLCRKEKLPYLMKYERQDGLPAEMRLFRYVGTYPAEKDFEDWSDHRPNESKVKASELWGGGGCPHCGSAFGLAVCAFCDQIFCIDGEGKAICPKCEMVNEFVAGKGESVDFEINRSRG
;
A
#
# COMPACT_ATOMS: atom_id res chain seq x y z
N MET A 1 2.80 33.87 -8.37
CA MET A 1 3.68 32.69 -8.54
C MET A 1 2.79 31.49 -8.86
N ARG A 2 3.22 30.54 -9.68
CA ARG A 2 2.40 29.36 -10.03
C ARG A 2 2.62 28.28 -8.97
N ARG A 3 1.56 27.57 -8.56
CA ARG A 3 1.67 26.45 -7.62
C ARG A 3 2.12 25.19 -8.36
N LEU A 4 2.88 24.33 -7.69
CA LEU A 4 3.24 22.98 -8.11
C LEU A 4 2.48 21.99 -7.23
N PRO A 5 1.35 21.43 -7.71
CA PRO A 5 0.61 20.42 -6.97
C PRO A 5 1.33 19.07 -7.03
N ILE A 6 1.52 18.44 -5.88
CA ILE A 6 2.09 17.11 -5.72
C ILE A 6 1.05 16.24 -5.01
N PHE A 7 0.68 15.12 -5.64
CA PHE A 7 -0.22 14.12 -5.08
C PHE A 7 0.61 12.88 -4.75
N LEU A 8 0.71 12.56 -3.45
CA LEU A 8 1.27 11.31 -2.96
C LEU A 8 0.11 10.30 -2.82
N VAL A 9 0.07 9.31 -3.70
CA VAL A 9 -0.92 8.23 -3.70
C VAL A 9 -0.25 7.00 -3.12
N VAL A 10 -0.65 6.63 -1.92
CA VAL A 10 0.13 5.78 -1.03
C VAL A 10 -0.66 4.51 -0.74
N ASP A 11 -0.10 3.36 -1.08
CA ASP A 11 -0.65 2.06 -0.70
C ASP A 11 -0.51 1.86 0.81
N VAL A 12 -1.62 1.57 1.46
CA VAL A 12 -1.74 1.30 2.89
C VAL A 12 -2.40 -0.05 3.14
N SER A 13 -2.34 -0.94 2.15
CA SER A 13 -2.84 -2.31 2.26
C SER A 13 -2.04 -3.10 3.30
N GLU A 14 -2.60 -4.23 3.70
CA GLU A 14 -2.02 -5.12 4.69
C GLU A 14 -0.70 -5.78 4.25
N SER A 15 -0.43 -5.89 2.94
CA SER A 15 0.89 -6.29 2.42
C SER A 15 1.99 -5.34 2.91
N MET A 16 1.69 -4.05 3.02
CA MET A 16 2.62 -3.05 3.54
C MET A 16 2.92 -3.21 5.04
N ALA A 17 2.17 -4.04 5.78
CA ALA A 17 2.30 -4.13 7.23
C ALA A 17 3.72 -4.52 7.67
N GLY A 18 4.24 -3.76 8.64
CA GLY A 18 5.56 -3.97 9.21
C GLY A 18 6.56 -2.91 8.78
N ASP A 19 7.72 -3.36 8.29
CA ASP A 19 8.83 -2.45 7.97
C ASP A 19 8.52 -1.57 6.77
N SER A 20 7.85 -2.08 5.73
CA SER A 20 7.46 -1.30 4.54
C SER A 20 6.57 -0.09 4.91
N HIS A 21 5.52 -0.30 5.71
CA HIS A 21 4.67 0.79 6.21
C HIS A 21 5.44 1.81 7.07
N ARG A 22 6.31 1.33 7.98
CA ARG A 22 7.13 2.23 8.82
C ARG A 22 8.08 3.08 7.97
N GLN A 23 8.77 2.44 7.02
CA GLN A 23 9.72 3.11 6.15
C GLN A 23 9.03 4.11 5.21
N MET A 24 7.85 3.78 4.70
CA MET A 24 7.04 4.70 3.90
C MET A 24 6.60 5.94 4.67
N GLN A 25 6.12 5.77 5.91
CA GLN A 25 5.79 6.89 6.79
C GLN A 25 7.01 7.80 7.03
N GLU A 26 8.18 7.20 7.26
CA GLU A 26 9.44 7.92 7.45
C GLU A 26 9.90 8.63 6.16
N ALA A 27 9.75 8.00 5.00
CA ALA A 27 10.11 8.58 3.71
C ALA A 27 9.28 9.85 3.42
N ILE A 28 7.96 9.83 3.70
CA ILE A 28 7.11 11.02 3.57
C ILE A 28 7.56 12.13 4.52
N ASN A 29 7.87 11.79 5.77
CA ASN A 29 8.38 12.76 6.75
C ASN A 29 9.67 13.44 6.27
N ARG A 30 10.63 12.64 5.81
CA ARG A 30 11.92 13.13 5.31
C ARG A 30 11.77 13.98 4.06
N LEU A 31 10.88 13.57 3.14
CA LEU A 31 10.59 14.34 1.92
C LEU A 31 10.10 15.75 2.30
N VAL A 32 9.12 15.84 3.21
CA VAL A 32 8.58 17.13 3.66
C VAL A 32 9.66 17.97 4.34
N GLN A 33 10.48 17.37 5.20
CA GLN A 33 11.59 18.08 5.86
C GLN A 33 12.59 18.62 4.85
N ARG A 34 12.93 17.82 3.83
CA ARG A 34 13.89 18.20 2.79
C ARG A 34 13.37 19.32 1.92
N LEU A 35 12.11 19.23 1.47
CA LEU A 35 11.48 20.28 0.67
C LEU A 35 11.38 21.61 1.45
N ARG A 36 11.20 21.56 2.78
CA ARG A 36 11.21 22.78 3.61
C ARG A 36 12.56 23.47 3.69
N CYS A 37 13.65 22.77 3.36
CA CYS A 37 14.98 23.37 3.27
C CYS A 37 15.22 24.09 1.93
N ASP A 38 14.35 23.90 0.94
CA ASP A 38 14.43 24.57 -0.37
C ASP A 38 13.51 25.81 -0.42
N PRO A 39 14.06 27.04 -0.52
CA PRO A 39 13.28 28.26 -0.63
C PRO A 39 12.29 28.27 -1.81
N TYR A 40 12.63 27.66 -2.94
CA TYR A 40 11.74 27.61 -4.11
C TYR A 40 10.57 26.66 -3.88
N ALA A 41 10.82 25.54 -3.20
CA ALA A 41 9.78 24.59 -2.83
C ALA A 41 8.79 25.20 -1.84
N LEU A 42 9.27 25.95 -0.84
CA LEU A 42 8.42 26.61 0.16
C LEU A 42 7.37 27.56 -0.45
N GLU A 43 7.72 28.27 -1.51
CA GLU A 43 6.82 29.26 -2.14
C GLU A 43 5.87 28.66 -3.18
N SER A 44 6.15 27.45 -3.68
CA SER A 44 5.46 26.89 -4.85
C SER A 44 4.79 25.54 -4.61
N VAL A 45 5.29 24.71 -3.69
CA VAL A 45 4.83 23.32 -3.53
C VAL A 45 3.58 23.23 -2.67
N TYR A 46 2.61 22.48 -3.20
CA TYR A 46 1.40 22.07 -2.50
C TYR A 46 1.34 20.55 -2.51
N ILE A 47 1.15 19.93 -1.35
CA ILE A 47 1.15 18.47 -1.20
C ILE A 47 -0.23 17.99 -0.76
N SER A 48 -0.73 16.94 -1.40
CA SER A 48 -1.86 16.15 -0.93
C SER A 48 -1.41 14.70 -0.75
N VAL A 49 -1.99 14.02 0.24
CA VAL A 49 -1.78 12.59 0.46
C VAL A 49 -3.11 11.87 0.34
N ILE A 50 -3.15 10.93 -0.60
CA ILE A 50 -4.25 10.02 -0.86
C ILE A 50 -3.76 8.64 -0.43
N ALA A 51 -4.46 8.02 0.51
CA ALA A 51 -4.18 6.65 0.89
C ALA A 51 -5.15 5.71 0.17
N PHE A 52 -4.70 4.49 -0.12
CA PHE A 52 -5.59 3.45 -0.62
C PHE A 52 -5.20 2.07 -0.09
N ALA A 53 -6.21 1.30 0.27
CA ALA A 53 -6.17 -0.14 0.50
C ALA A 53 -7.42 -0.70 -0.19
N GLY A 54 -8.31 -1.40 0.51
CA GLY A 54 -9.62 -1.79 -0.03
C GLY A 54 -10.52 -0.60 -0.38
N ALA A 55 -10.36 0.51 0.35
CA ALA A 55 -10.95 1.81 0.04
C ALA A 55 -9.86 2.86 -0.26
N ALA A 56 -10.22 3.93 -0.96
CA ALA A 56 -9.33 5.06 -1.24
C ALA A 56 -9.88 6.35 -0.62
N GLY A 57 -9.01 7.18 -0.06
CA GLY A 57 -9.41 8.38 0.66
C GLY A 57 -8.29 9.42 0.75
N VAL A 58 -8.67 10.70 0.80
CA VAL A 58 -7.74 11.82 1.01
C VAL A 58 -7.46 11.93 2.51
N ILE A 59 -6.24 11.59 2.94
CA ILE A 59 -5.82 11.71 4.35
C ILE A 59 -5.14 13.05 4.66
N ALA A 60 -4.64 13.75 3.62
CA ALA A 60 -4.22 15.14 3.71
C ALA A 60 -4.66 15.91 2.44
N PRO A 61 -5.48 16.97 2.57
CA PRO A 61 -5.91 17.76 1.42
C PRO A 61 -4.72 18.52 0.81
N LEU A 62 -4.88 18.98 -0.43
CA LEU A 62 -3.84 19.75 -1.12
C LEU A 62 -3.52 21.04 -0.36
N THR A 63 -2.40 21.02 0.37
CA THR A 63 -2.01 22.06 1.33
C THR A 63 -0.62 22.58 0.99
N GLU A 64 -0.40 23.88 1.19
CA GLU A 64 0.91 24.50 1.03
C GLU A 64 1.95 23.84 1.95
N LEU A 65 3.17 23.63 1.44
CA LEU A 65 4.25 22.91 2.13
C LEU A 65 4.55 23.44 3.55
N MET A 66 4.44 24.76 3.75
CA MET A 66 4.68 25.39 5.06
C MET A 66 3.65 24.96 6.11
N SER A 67 2.40 24.72 5.69
CA SER A 67 1.29 24.31 6.55
C SER A 67 1.03 22.80 6.52
N PHE A 68 1.74 22.06 5.67
CA PHE A 68 1.53 20.62 5.50
C PHE A 68 2.15 19.82 6.65
N TYR A 69 1.37 18.99 7.32
CA TYR A 69 1.87 18.02 8.29
C TYR A 69 1.68 16.62 7.72
N ALA A 70 2.72 15.80 7.75
CA ALA A 70 2.64 14.43 7.27
C ALA A 70 1.61 13.66 8.12
N PRO A 71 0.54 13.11 7.51
CA PRO A 71 -0.48 12.38 8.23
C PRO A 71 0.06 11.03 8.70
N ARG A 72 -0.57 10.45 9.72
CA ARG A 72 -0.45 9.02 10.01
C ARG A 72 -1.05 8.25 8.83
N LEU A 73 -0.31 7.28 8.31
CA LEU A 73 -0.82 6.34 7.33
C LEU A 73 -1.75 5.33 8.03
N PRO A 74 -3.01 5.18 7.59
CA PRO A 74 -3.89 4.11 8.07
C PRO A 74 -3.41 2.76 7.55
N MET A 75 -4.13 1.67 7.88
CA MET A 75 -3.93 0.37 7.24
C MET A 75 -5.30 -0.23 6.91
N GLY A 76 -5.40 -1.02 5.85
CA GLY A 76 -6.65 -1.72 5.49
C GLY A 76 -6.39 -3.01 4.70
N SER A 77 -7.40 -3.86 4.57
CA SER A 77 -7.31 -5.07 3.74
C SER A 77 -7.64 -4.78 2.27
N GLY A 78 -6.89 -5.42 1.36
CA GLY A 78 -7.04 -5.28 -0.08
C GLY A 78 -6.30 -4.05 -0.64
N THR A 79 -6.25 -4.01 -1.97
CA THR A 79 -5.50 -3.01 -2.75
C THR A 79 -6.35 -2.58 -3.95
N SER A 80 -7.12 -1.51 -3.81
CA SER A 80 -8.08 -1.00 -4.81
C SER A 80 -7.46 0.13 -5.62
N LEU A 81 -6.58 -0.24 -6.57
CA LEU A 81 -5.85 0.70 -7.41
C LEU A 81 -6.77 1.52 -8.32
N GLY A 82 -7.82 0.89 -8.87
CA GLY A 82 -8.81 1.58 -9.70
C GLY A 82 -9.56 2.68 -8.93
N ALA A 83 -9.93 2.40 -7.68
CA ALA A 83 -10.53 3.40 -6.79
C ALA A 83 -9.55 4.56 -6.50
N ALA A 84 -8.28 4.26 -6.23
CA ALA A 84 -7.24 5.25 -5.97
C ALA A 84 -7.00 6.18 -7.18
N LEU A 85 -6.94 5.62 -8.39
CA LEU A 85 -6.78 6.39 -9.63
C LEU A 85 -7.97 7.33 -9.88
N ASN A 86 -9.20 6.84 -9.69
CA ASN A 86 -10.39 7.67 -9.84
C ASN A 86 -10.41 8.83 -8.84
N LEU A 87 -10.14 8.57 -7.56
CA LEU A 87 -10.07 9.62 -6.54
C LEU A 87 -8.97 10.64 -6.86
N THR A 88 -7.81 10.18 -7.31
CA THR A 88 -6.70 11.06 -7.71
C THR A 88 -7.10 11.97 -8.88
N MET A 89 -7.77 11.41 -9.90
CA MET A 89 -8.29 12.19 -11.03
C MET A 89 -9.29 13.25 -10.58
N ASP A 90 -10.19 12.90 -9.67
CA ASP A 90 -11.20 13.82 -9.14
C ASP A 90 -10.57 14.94 -8.29
N GLU A 91 -9.56 14.62 -7.46
CA GLU A 91 -8.81 15.61 -6.69
C GLU A 91 -7.96 16.54 -7.57
N ILE A 92 -7.39 16.03 -8.66
CA ILE A 92 -6.71 16.87 -9.65
C ILE A 92 -7.70 17.82 -10.32
N GLN A 93 -8.88 17.33 -10.71
CA GLN A 93 -9.90 18.18 -11.34
C GLN A 93 -10.43 19.25 -10.37
N ARG A 94 -10.59 18.91 -9.09
CA ARG A 94 -11.13 19.81 -8.06
C ARG A 94 -10.13 20.92 -7.68
N ASN A 95 -8.85 20.59 -7.54
CA ASN A 95 -7.89 21.47 -6.88
C ASN A 95 -6.87 22.15 -7.83
N VAL A 96 -6.62 21.58 -9.02
CA VAL A 96 -5.61 22.09 -9.96
C VAL A 96 -6.21 23.09 -10.93
N VAL A 97 -5.72 24.32 -10.89
CA VAL A 97 -6.16 25.41 -11.78
C VAL A 97 -5.40 25.30 -13.10
N ARG A 98 -6.12 25.13 -14.20
CA ARG A 98 -5.50 25.06 -15.53
C ARG A 98 -5.15 26.44 -16.07
N SER A 99 -4.07 26.53 -16.83
CA SER A 99 -3.76 27.74 -17.59
C SER A 99 -4.84 28.03 -18.63
N SER A 100 -5.25 29.28 -18.71
CA SER A 100 -6.15 29.82 -19.73
C SER A 100 -5.44 30.93 -20.51
N GLY A 101 -6.06 31.47 -21.57
CA GLY A 101 -5.49 32.57 -22.35
C GLY A 101 -5.19 33.82 -21.50
N ASP A 102 -5.98 34.04 -20.46
CA ASP A 102 -5.92 35.24 -19.61
C ASP A 102 -5.21 35.01 -18.26
N GLN A 103 -4.98 33.76 -17.85
CA GLN A 103 -4.37 33.44 -16.55
C GLN A 103 -3.38 32.27 -16.64
N LYS A 104 -2.18 32.47 -16.10
CA LYS A 104 -1.24 31.37 -15.83
C LYS A 104 -1.77 30.54 -14.66
N GLY A 105 -2.17 29.30 -14.92
CA GLY A 105 -2.63 28.35 -13.91
C GLY A 105 -1.48 27.69 -13.17
N ASP A 106 -1.77 26.61 -12.46
CA ASP A 106 -0.79 25.78 -11.77
C ASP A 106 0.16 25.09 -12.76
N PHE A 107 1.32 24.67 -12.27
CA PHE A 107 2.22 23.80 -13.01
C PHE A 107 1.61 22.41 -13.24
N LYS A 108 2.21 21.63 -14.16
CA LYS A 108 1.79 20.25 -14.42
C LYS A 108 1.90 19.48 -13.09
N PRO A 109 0.80 18.95 -12.52
CA PRO A 109 0.83 18.24 -11.25
C PRO A 109 1.72 16.99 -11.35
N LEU A 110 2.43 16.72 -10.26
CA LEU A 110 3.21 15.50 -10.06
C LEU A 110 2.37 14.52 -9.26
N VAL A 111 2.31 13.27 -9.71
CA VAL A 111 1.56 12.20 -9.07
C VAL A 111 2.53 11.06 -8.79
N TYR A 112 2.74 10.76 -7.52
CA TYR A 112 3.59 9.65 -7.08
C TYR A 112 2.68 8.54 -6.58
N ILE A 113 2.70 7.38 -7.24
CA ILE A 113 2.00 6.19 -6.77
C ILE A 113 3.02 5.25 -6.14
N LEU A 114 2.86 4.96 -4.85
CA LEU A 114 3.71 4.03 -4.12
C LEU A 114 2.89 2.79 -3.78
N SER A 115 3.35 1.60 -4.18
CA SER A 115 2.65 0.31 -3.97
C SER A 115 3.64 -0.85 -3.82
N ASP A 116 3.35 -1.83 -2.98
CA ASP A 116 4.10 -3.09 -2.89
C ASP A 116 3.34 -4.31 -3.46
N GLY A 117 2.07 -4.14 -3.82
CA GLY A 117 1.14 -5.25 -4.05
C GLY A 117 0.42 -5.23 -5.40
N VAL A 118 -0.25 -6.35 -5.67
CA VAL A 118 -1.11 -6.54 -6.85
C VAL A 118 -2.47 -5.90 -6.60
N ALA A 119 -3.03 -5.24 -7.62
CA ALA A 119 -4.40 -4.70 -7.52
C ALA A 119 -5.42 -5.84 -7.30
N THR A 120 -6.23 -5.70 -6.25
CA THR A 120 -7.33 -6.62 -5.90
C THR A 120 -8.68 -6.20 -6.51
N ASP A 121 -8.72 -5.06 -7.18
CA ASP A 121 -9.84 -4.58 -8.00
C ASP A 121 -9.51 -4.67 -9.51
N ASP A 122 -10.47 -4.27 -10.37
CA ASP A 122 -10.25 -4.12 -11.81
C ASP A 122 -9.92 -2.64 -12.12
N PRO A 123 -8.64 -2.28 -12.30
CA PRO A 123 -8.24 -0.90 -12.59
C PRO A 123 -8.41 -0.52 -14.06
N THR A 124 -8.85 -1.42 -14.95
CA THR A 124 -8.81 -1.24 -16.41
C THR A 124 -9.53 0.03 -16.87
N SER A 125 -10.73 0.29 -16.35
CA SER A 125 -11.51 1.48 -16.70
C SER A 125 -10.85 2.79 -16.22
N ALA A 126 -10.28 2.77 -15.01
CA ALA A 126 -9.58 3.92 -14.44
C ALA A 126 -8.28 4.22 -15.20
N ILE A 127 -7.53 3.19 -15.58
CA ILE A 127 -6.32 3.28 -16.41
C ILE A 127 -6.66 3.89 -17.78
N GLN A 128 -7.72 3.42 -18.44
CA GLN A 128 -8.15 3.96 -19.73
C GLN A 128 -8.53 5.44 -19.63
N ARG A 129 -9.31 5.82 -18.60
CA ARG A 129 -9.65 7.22 -18.34
C ARG A 129 -8.40 8.07 -18.10
N TRP A 130 -7.44 7.56 -17.31
CA TRP A 130 -6.18 8.25 -17.05
C TRP A 130 -5.39 8.52 -18.34
N GLN A 131 -5.25 7.50 -19.19
CA GLN A 131 -4.53 7.61 -20.47
C GLN A 131 -5.16 8.65 -21.39
N GLN A 132 -6.49 8.68 -21.45
CA GLN A 132 -7.23 9.60 -22.33
C GLN A 132 -7.22 11.04 -21.83
N GLU A 133 -7.41 11.26 -20.52
CA GLU A 133 -7.72 12.59 -20.00
C GLU A 133 -6.61 13.26 -19.18
N PHE A 134 -5.73 12.47 -18.55
CA PHE A 134 -4.79 12.95 -17.53
C PHE A 134 -3.32 12.77 -17.92
N LYS A 135 -2.95 11.73 -18.67
CA LYS A 135 -1.55 11.45 -19.07
C LYS A 135 -0.83 12.66 -19.69
N SER A 136 -1.50 13.45 -20.53
CA SER A 136 -0.92 14.66 -21.13
C SER A 136 -0.83 15.85 -20.17
N ARG A 137 -1.57 15.82 -19.06
CA ARG A 137 -1.76 16.93 -18.11
C ARG A 137 -1.12 16.70 -16.75
N THR A 138 -0.69 15.49 -16.44
CA THR A 138 -0.05 15.09 -15.18
C THR A 138 1.28 14.41 -15.46
N LYS A 139 2.26 14.49 -14.55
CA LYS A 139 3.43 13.61 -14.58
C LYS A 139 3.26 12.54 -13.52
N LEU A 140 3.06 11.30 -13.94
CA LEU A 140 2.89 10.16 -13.03
C LEU A 140 4.21 9.39 -12.90
N ILE A 141 4.59 9.12 -11.66
CA ILE A 141 5.76 8.33 -11.29
C ILE A 141 5.26 7.18 -10.42
N ALA A 142 5.54 5.95 -10.84
CA ALA A 142 5.21 4.74 -10.09
C ALA A 142 6.43 4.25 -9.32
N VAL A 143 6.22 3.84 -8.08
CA VAL A 143 7.25 3.37 -7.16
C VAL A 143 6.80 2.06 -6.54
N GLY A 144 7.41 0.96 -6.98
CA GLY A 144 7.23 -0.37 -6.42
C GLY A 144 8.13 -0.60 -5.23
N LEU A 145 7.58 -1.16 -4.17
CA LEU A 145 8.30 -1.46 -2.93
C LEU A 145 8.39 -2.98 -2.73
N GLY A 146 9.58 -3.48 -2.48
CA GLY A 146 9.83 -4.89 -2.20
C GLY A 146 9.88 -5.80 -3.43
N ASN A 147 10.21 -7.06 -3.17
CA ASN A 147 10.50 -8.05 -4.21
C ASN A 147 9.27 -8.51 -5.00
N PHE A 148 8.07 -8.29 -4.45
CA PHE A 148 6.81 -8.76 -5.04
C PHE A 148 5.97 -7.64 -5.67
N ALA A 149 6.49 -6.42 -5.74
CA ALA A 149 5.80 -5.31 -6.37
C ALA A 149 5.49 -5.59 -7.85
N ASP A 150 4.19 -5.71 -8.16
CA ASP A 150 3.68 -5.78 -9.53
C ASP A 150 3.23 -4.40 -10.00
N LEU A 151 4.06 -3.81 -10.86
CA LEU A 151 3.80 -2.50 -11.46
C LEU A 151 3.27 -2.60 -12.89
N SER A 152 2.86 -3.79 -13.36
CA SER A 152 2.40 -4.02 -14.74
C SER A 152 1.24 -3.11 -15.12
N ALA A 153 0.27 -2.92 -14.23
CA ALA A 153 -0.84 -1.99 -14.39
C ALA A 153 -0.36 -0.52 -14.44
N LEU A 154 0.58 -0.15 -13.57
CA LEU A 154 1.09 1.21 -13.45
C LEU A 154 2.02 1.61 -14.61
N ASN A 155 2.76 0.66 -15.18
CA ASN A 155 3.63 0.87 -16.35
C ASN A 155 2.86 1.37 -17.58
N GLN A 156 1.55 1.14 -17.65
CA GLN A 156 0.72 1.62 -18.75
C GLN A 156 0.47 3.14 -18.69
N ILE A 157 0.62 3.75 -17.51
CA ILE A 157 0.27 5.14 -17.25
C ILE A 157 1.42 5.99 -16.71
N ALA A 158 2.42 5.36 -16.09
CA ALA A 158 3.59 6.03 -15.53
C ALA A 158 4.53 6.56 -16.63
N GLU A 159 5.09 7.74 -16.41
CA GLU A 159 6.21 8.27 -17.21
C GLU A 159 7.54 7.65 -16.76
N LEU A 160 7.65 7.33 -15.47
CA LEU A 160 8.81 6.68 -14.86
C LEU A 160 8.32 5.66 -13.85
N THR A 161 8.94 4.49 -13.85
CA THR A 161 8.68 3.43 -12.87
C THR A 161 9.98 3.08 -12.17
N PHE A 162 9.95 3.11 -10.84
CA PHE A 162 11.04 2.65 -10.00
C PHE A 162 10.59 1.39 -9.28
N ARG A 163 11.48 0.42 -9.15
CA ARG A 163 11.30 -0.70 -8.24
C ARG A 163 12.42 -0.65 -7.24
N ILE A 164 12.08 -0.75 -5.97
CA ILE A 164 13.02 -0.63 -4.88
C ILE A 164 12.92 -1.90 -4.06
N ASP A 165 14.04 -2.60 -3.97
CA ASP A 165 14.16 -3.75 -3.08
C ASP A 165 14.26 -3.26 -1.63
N ASP A 166 13.83 -4.07 -0.66
CA ASP A 166 13.75 -3.70 0.77
C ASP A 166 15.07 -3.20 1.39
N GLN A 167 16.21 -3.42 0.72
CA GLN A 167 17.53 -2.99 1.18
C GLN A 167 17.94 -1.57 0.72
N ASP A 168 17.24 -0.96 -0.25
CA ASP A 168 17.67 0.29 -0.90
C ASP A 168 16.61 1.41 -0.87
N LEU A 169 15.75 1.45 0.15
CA LEU A 169 14.68 2.47 0.27
C LEU A 169 15.19 3.92 0.41
N GLU A 170 16.42 4.12 0.87
CA GLU A 170 17.09 5.44 0.81
C GLU A 170 17.22 5.93 -0.64
N GLU A 171 17.47 5.04 -1.59
CA GLU A 171 17.58 5.37 -3.00
C GLU A 171 16.22 5.77 -3.59
N ALA A 172 15.13 5.15 -3.12
CA ALA A 172 13.76 5.58 -3.44
C ALA A 172 13.50 7.02 -3.02
N TYR A 173 13.80 7.32 -1.75
CA TYR A 173 13.63 8.65 -1.18
C TYR A 173 14.48 9.69 -1.92
N LEU A 174 15.75 9.38 -2.19
CA LEU A 174 16.64 10.27 -2.93
C LEU A 174 16.14 10.49 -4.36
N THR A 175 15.61 9.46 -5.00
CA THR A 175 15.05 9.55 -6.36
C THR A 175 13.77 10.38 -6.38
N LEU A 176 12.87 10.18 -5.43
CA LEU A 176 11.65 10.99 -5.25
C LEU A 176 12.01 12.46 -5.02
N THR A 177 12.92 12.72 -4.08
CA THR A 177 13.39 14.06 -3.75
C THR A 177 14.03 14.74 -4.96
N ARG A 178 14.97 14.06 -5.65
CA ARG A 178 15.63 14.58 -6.86
C ARG A 178 14.61 14.85 -7.96
N SER A 179 13.63 13.96 -8.16
CA SER A 179 12.58 14.13 -9.16
C SER A 179 11.72 15.38 -8.89
N ILE A 180 11.45 15.68 -7.62
CA ILE A 180 10.73 16.89 -7.21
C ILE A 180 11.63 18.12 -7.37
N GLU A 181 12.86 18.08 -6.88
CA GLU A 181 13.85 19.16 -7.04
C GLU A 181 14.06 19.49 -8.53
N ASP A 182 14.25 18.49 -9.40
CA ASP A 182 14.37 18.64 -10.86
C ASP A 182 13.12 19.23 -11.49
N SER A 183 11.94 18.85 -11.00
CA SER A 183 10.67 19.41 -11.48
C SER A 183 10.54 20.89 -11.07
N ILE A 184 11.00 21.27 -9.88
CA ILE A 184 11.05 22.67 -9.43
C ILE A 184 12.09 23.47 -10.24
N LEU A 185 13.26 22.90 -10.49
CA LEU A 185 14.37 23.54 -11.21
C LEU A 185 14.08 23.73 -12.70
N SER A 186 13.56 22.70 -13.37
CA SER A 186 13.17 22.77 -14.79
C SER A 186 12.04 23.77 -15.05
N GLN A 187 11.18 24.00 -14.04
CA GLN A 187 10.08 24.95 -14.13
C GLN A 187 10.48 26.38 -13.74
N SER A 188 11.57 26.55 -12.99
CA SER A 188 12.10 27.87 -12.57
C SER A 188 13.14 28.46 -13.52
N ARG A 189 13.87 27.63 -14.30
CA ARG A 189 14.88 28.11 -15.27
C ARG A 189 14.37 28.08 -16.70
N SER A 190 13.70 29.15 -17.12
CA SER A 190 13.34 29.39 -18.53
C SER A 190 14.54 29.85 -19.39
N LEU A 191 15.71 29.21 -19.27
CA LEU A 191 16.88 29.49 -20.12
C LEU A 191 17.63 28.18 -20.45
N GLY A 192 17.25 27.57 -21.57
CA GLY A 192 18.17 26.90 -22.52
C GLY A 192 19.15 25.84 -22.01
N VAL A 193 18.73 24.85 -21.22
CA VAL A 193 19.53 23.64 -21.00
C VAL A 193 18.69 22.40 -21.32
N ALA A 194 19.25 21.53 -22.17
CA ALA A 194 18.60 20.32 -22.65
C ALA A 194 18.28 19.36 -21.48
N PRO A 195 17.18 18.59 -21.57
CA PRO A 195 16.89 17.54 -20.60
C PRO A 195 18.01 16.50 -20.65
N LEU A 196 18.60 16.20 -19.50
CA LEU A 196 19.50 15.06 -19.35
C LEU A 196 18.62 13.80 -19.31
N THR A 197 18.79 12.94 -20.31
CA THR A 197 18.34 11.54 -20.26
C THR A 197 19.12 10.82 -19.17
N ILE A 198 18.41 10.32 -18.16
CA ILE A 198 18.97 9.49 -17.10
C ILE A 198 18.72 8.04 -17.54
N ASP A 199 19.79 7.24 -17.51
CA ASP A 199 19.88 5.90 -18.10
C ASP A 199 18.70 4.99 -17.70
N GLU A 200 17.90 4.62 -18.71
CA GLU A 200 17.00 3.47 -18.67
C GLU A 200 17.85 2.20 -18.65
N ASN A 201 17.96 1.54 -17.51
CA ASN A 201 18.52 0.20 -17.48
C ASN A 201 17.73 -0.77 -16.60
N GLN A 202 17.24 -1.81 -17.30
CA GLN A 202 16.82 -3.14 -16.86
C GLN A 202 15.31 -3.41 -16.73
N SER A 203 14.72 -3.60 -17.92
CA SER A 203 13.47 -4.32 -18.14
C SER A 203 13.65 -5.82 -17.81
N GLY A 204 13.23 -6.23 -16.61
CA GLY A 204 13.01 -7.64 -16.25
C GLY A 204 11.51 -7.95 -16.26
N VAL A 205 10.93 -8.20 -17.43
CA VAL A 205 9.49 -8.56 -17.55
C VAL A 205 9.36 -10.08 -17.54
N SER A 206 8.77 -10.65 -16.49
CA SER A 206 8.17 -11.98 -16.53
C SER A 206 6.69 -11.84 -16.91
N LEU A 207 6.34 -12.35 -18.10
CA LEU A 207 4.97 -12.41 -18.59
C LEU A 207 4.23 -13.54 -17.89
N ILE A 208 3.23 -13.23 -17.07
CA ILE A 208 2.18 -14.19 -16.71
C ILE A 208 0.91 -13.79 -17.45
N LYS A 209 0.56 -14.62 -18.44
CA LYS A 209 -0.79 -14.65 -19.02
C LYS A 209 -1.69 -15.37 -18.03
N ASN A 210 -2.79 -14.75 -17.65
CA ASN A 210 -4.14 -15.33 -17.79
C ASN A 210 -5.20 -14.30 -17.38
N GLU A 211 -5.95 -13.84 -18.37
CA GLU A 211 -7.22 -13.14 -18.20
C GLU A 211 -8.29 -14.17 -17.82
N GLN A 212 -8.64 -14.27 -16.54
CA GLN A 212 -9.93 -14.80 -16.10
C GLN A 212 -10.21 -14.43 -14.63
N GLN A 213 -11.24 -13.59 -14.45
CA GLN A 213 -11.86 -13.12 -13.20
C GLN A 213 -11.02 -12.19 -12.32
N ALA A 214 -11.29 -10.89 -12.45
CA ALA A 214 -10.74 -9.80 -11.64
C ALA A 214 -11.26 -9.82 -10.19
N VAL A 215 -10.80 -10.80 -9.42
CA VAL A 215 -10.70 -10.80 -7.96
C VAL A 215 -9.33 -11.41 -7.63
N GLY A 216 -8.28 -10.63 -7.85
CA GLY A 216 -6.91 -11.08 -7.63
C GLY A 216 -6.62 -11.17 -6.13
N ILE A 217 -6.35 -12.38 -5.66
CA ILE A 217 -5.79 -12.63 -4.33
C ILE A 217 -4.27 -12.50 -4.48
N ASP A 218 -3.58 -11.81 -3.56
CA ASP A 218 -2.11 -11.77 -3.61
C ASP A 218 -1.53 -13.16 -3.34
N GLU A 219 -0.82 -13.76 -4.31
CA GLU A 219 -0.25 -15.10 -4.13
C GLU A 219 1.10 -15.11 -3.38
N ASN A 220 1.68 -13.95 -3.15
CA ASN A 220 3.00 -13.78 -2.51
C ASN A 220 2.87 -13.70 -0.99
N TYR A 221 1.76 -13.15 -0.50
CA TYR A 221 1.48 -13.04 0.92
C TYR A 221 0.30 -13.91 1.33
N ALA A 222 0.34 -14.38 2.57
CA ALA A 222 -0.82 -14.90 3.27
C ALA A 222 -0.96 -14.08 4.55
N ILE A 223 -1.94 -13.20 4.59
CA ILE A 223 -2.17 -12.32 5.73
C ILE A 223 -3.45 -12.73 6.44
N LEU A 224 -3.36 -12.80 7.76
CA LEU A 224 -4.46 -13.22 8.62
C LEU A 224 -4.85 -12.08 9.56
N THR A 225 -6.13 -11.72 9.56
CA THR A 225 -6.66 -10.67 10.43
C THR A 225 -7.18 -11.28 11.74
N GLY A 226 -6.46 -11.05 12.83
CA GLY A 226 -6.85 -11.44 14.18
C GLY A 226 -7.50 -10.29 14.95
N LEU A 227 -8.25 -10.63 16.00
CA LEU A 227 -8.84 -9.67 16.94
C LEU A 227 -8.30 -9.93 18.36
N CYS A 228 -7.73 -8.92 18.98
CA CYS A 228 -7.18 -9.06 20.33
C CYS A 228 -8.30 -9.39 21.32
N ARG A 229 -8.14 -10.47 22.10
CA ARG A 229 -9.13 -10.87 23.10
C ARG A 229 -9.32 -9.84 24.22
N LYS A 230 -8.24 -9.18 24.65
CA LYS A 230 -8.26 -8.23 25.78
C LYS A 230 -8.67 -6.84 25.32
N GLU A 231 -7.97 -6.29 24.33
CA GLU A 231 -8.17 -4.91 23.86
C GLU A 231 -9.25 -4.76 22.79
N LYS A 232 -9.71 -5.87 22.19
CA LYS A 232 -10.66 -5.88 21.06
C LYS A 232 -10.19 -5.02 19.87
N LEU A 233 -8.88 -4.94 19.68
CA LEU A 233 -8.22 -4.27 18.55
C LEU A 233 -7.75 -5.29 17.51
N PRO A 234 -7.88 -4.98 16.20
CA PRO A 234 -7.42 -5.88 15.15
C PRO A 234 -5.89 -5.98 15.12
N TYR A 235 -5.36 -7.08 14.60
CA TYR A 235 -3.95 -7.25 14.31
C TYR A 235 -3.76 -8.13 13.07
N LEU A 236 -2.63 -7.99 12.41
CA LEU A 236 -2.30 -8.69 11.17
C LEU A 236 -1.17 -9.67 11.43
N MET A 237 -1.34 -10.92 11.05
CA MET A 237 -0.25 -11.90 11.01
C MET A 237 0.19 -12.04 9.55
N LYS A 238 1.42 -11.62 9.26
CA LYS A 238 1.97 -11.64 7.90
C LYS A 238 2.80 -12.89 7.69
N TYR A 239 2.51 -13.60 6.61
CA TYR A 239 3.30 -14.70 6.11
C TYR A 239 3.70 -14.43 4.66
N GLU A 240 4.93 -14.77 4.31
CA GLU A 240 5.51 -14.54 2.98
C GLU A 240 5.82 -15.87 2.32
N ARG A 241 5.53 -15.98 1.02
CA ARG A 241 5.78 -17.19 0.25
C ARG A 241 7.27 -17.48 0.21
N GLN A 242 7.63 -18.74 0.46
CA GLN A 242 9.02 -19.16 0.36
C GLN A 242 9.41 -19.40 -1.11
N ASP A 243 10.45 -18.70 -1.57
CA ASP A 243 11.04 -18.91 -2.90
C ASP A 243 11.79 -20.25 -3.01
N GLY A 244 11.87 -20.76 -4.24
CA GLY A 244 12.66 -21.96 -4.57
C GLY A 244 11.96 -23.30 -4.35
N LEU A 245 10.67 -23.29 -3.97
CA LEU A 245 9.83 -24.49 -3.91
C LEU A 245 9.13 -24.75 -5.26
N PRO A 246 8.80 -26.02 -5.59
CA PRO A 246 7.98 -26.34 -6.76
C PRO A 246 6.66 -25.55 -6.73
N ALA A 247 6.16 -25.13 -7.90
CA ALA A 247 4.94 -24.32 -8.01
C ALA A 247 3.70 -24.94 -7.34
N GLU A 248 3.70 -26.27 -7.19
CA GLU A 248 2.64 -27.06 -6.54
C GLU A 248 2.66 -26.96 -4.99
N MET A 249 3.78 -26.54 -4.39
CA MET A 249 3.96 -26.44 -2.95
C MET A 249 3.88 -24.98 -2.50
N ARG A 250 2.72 -24.58 -1.97
CA ARG A 250 2.49 -23.25 -1.38
C ARG A 250 2.88 -23.30 0.09
N LEU A 251 4.05 -22.79 0.44
CA LEU A 251 4.49 -22.67 1.83
C LEU A 251 4.75 -21.19 2.15
N PHE A 252 4.10 -20.69 3.19
CA PHE A 252 4.24 -19.32 3.67
C PHE A 252 4.93 -19.30 5.02
N ARG A 253 6.05 -18.58 5.09
CA ARG A 253 6.84 -18.43 6.30
C ARG A 253 6.35 -17.23 7.11
N TYR A 254 6.19 -17.42 8.41
CA TYR A 254 5.84 -16.35 9.34
C TYR A 254 6.91 -15.24 9.33
N VAL A 255 6.45 -14.02 9.07
CA VAL A 255 7.29 -12.80 9.07
C VAL A 255 7.12 -12.08 10.41
N GLY A 256 5.87 -11.86 10.82
CA GLY A 256 5.59 -11.04 12.00
C GLY A 256 4.10 -10.88 12.28
N THR A 257 3.81 -10.31 13.45
CA THR A 257 2.46 -9.89 13.81
C THR A 257 2.48 -8.40 14.10
N TYR A 258 1.59 -7.65 13.45
CA TYR A 258 1.57 -6.19 13.47
C TYR A 258 0.25 -5.67 14.05
N PRO A 259 0.29 -4.67 14.93
CA PRO A 259 -0.92 -4.07 15.48
C PRO A 259 -1.66 -3.31 14.38
N ALA A 260 -2.97 -3.50 14.28
CA ALA A 260 -3.85 -2.65 13.49
C ALA A 260 -4.73 -1.81 14.43
N GLU A 261 -5.11 -0.64 13.96
CA GLU A 261 -5.90 0.32 14.73
C GLU A 261 -7.40 0.17 14.41
N LYS A 262 -8.26 0.87 15.16
CA LYS A 262 -9.72 0.78 14.98
C LYS A 262 -10.20 1.21 13.61
N ASP A 263 -9.44 2.08 12.94
CA ASP A 263 -9.71 2.56 11.58
C ASP A 263 -9.44 1.50 10.51
N PHE A 264 -8.90 0.32 10.85
CA PHE A 264 -8.59 -0.73 9.88
C PHE A 264 -9.80 -1.13 9.02
N GLU A 265 -10.98 -1.24 9.64
CA GLU A 265 -12.21 -1.62 8.92
C GLU A 265 -12.62 -0.55 7.91
N ASP A 266 -12.44 0.74 8.22
CA ASP A 266 -12.83 1.86 7.35
C ASP A 266 -12.04 1.90 6.04
N TRP A 267 -10.83 1.31 6.04
CA TRP A 267 -9.93 1.24 4.88
C TRP A 267 -9.95 -0.13 4.19
N SER A 268 -10.68 -1.10 4.75
CA SER A 268 -10.72 -2.46 4.26
C SER A 268 -11.77 -2.67 3.17
N ASP A 269 -11.52 -3.67 2.32
CA ASP A 269 -12.46 -4.07 1.28
C ASP A 269 -13.61 -4.91 1.86
N HIS A 270 -14.84 -4.39 1.80
CA HIS A 270 -16.03 -5.08 2.28
C HIS A 270 -16.65 -6.06 1.26
N ARG A 271 -16.06 -6.22 0.06
CA ARG A 271 -16.53 -7.22 -0.90
C ARG A 271 -16.37 -8.63 -0.30
N PRO A 272 -17.29 -9.57 -0.55
CA PRO A 272 -17.20 -10.94 -0.02
C PRO A 272 -15.87 -11.60 -0.39
N ASN A 273 -15.13 -12.06 0.62
CA ASN A 273 -13.84 -12.72 0.46
C ASN A 273 -13.96 -14.17 0.93
N GLU A 274 -13.78 -15.13 0.01
CA GLU A 274 -13.79 -16.57 0.29
C GLU A 274 -12.38 -17.17 0.26
N SER A 275 -11.35 -16.31 0.25
CA SER A 275 -9.95 -16.74 0.18
C SER A 275 -9.55 -17.45 1.45
N LYS A 276 -8.98 -18.65 1.29
CA LYS A 276 -8.51 -19.45 2.41
C LYS A 276 -7.08 -19.94 2.17
N VAL A 277 -6.40 -20.19 3.28
CA VAL A 277 -5.09 -20.83 3.34
C VAL A 277 -5.17 -22.03 4.28
N LYS A 278 -4.48 -23.11 3.97
CA LYS A 278 -4.47 -24.28 4.85
C LYS A 278 -3.51 -24.04 6.01
N ALA A 279 -3.85 -24.52 7.20
CA ALA A 279 -2.95 -24.45 8.35
C ALA A 279 -1.61 -25.14 8.06
N SER A 280 -1.60 -26.21 7.25
CA SER A 280 -0.39 -26.91 6.81
C SER A 280 0.52 -26.09 5.88
N GLU A 281 0.00 -25.04 5.24
CA GLU A 281 0.74 -24.15 4.34
C GLU A 281 1.42 -23.01 5.12
N LEU A 282 1.10 -22.82 6.41
CA LEU A 282 1.64 -21.76 7.25
C LEU A 282 2.74 -22.30 8.18
N TRP A 283 3.95 -21.76 8.07
CA TRP A 283 5.07 -22.16 8.89
C TRP A 283 5.48 -21.08 9.90
N GLY A 284 5.29 -21.38 11.18
CA GLY A 284 5.59 -20.49 12.30
C GLY A 284 4.37 -19.69 12.76
N GLY A 285 4.60 -18.82 13.74
CA GLY A 285 3.57 -17.98 14.33
C GLY A 285 4.14 -17.09 15.42
N GLY A 286 3.32 -16.17 15.90
CA GLY A 286 3.68 -15.27 16.98
C GLY A 286 2.52 -14.94 17.90
N GLY A 287 2.82 -14.08 18.87
CA GLY A 287 1.87 -13.63 19.88
C GLY A 287 1.09 -12.39 19.45
N CYS A 288 0.17 -11.97 20.32
CA CYS A 288 -0.63 -10.76 20.09
C CYS A 288 0.20 -9.49 20.36
N PRO A 289 0.24 -8.53 19.42
CA PRO A 289 1.02 -7.30 19.59
C PRO A 289 0.38 -6.33 20.59
N HIS A 290 -0.93 -6.44 20.82
CA HIS A 290 -1.67 -5.55 21.72
C HIS A 290 -1.55 -5.96 23.19
N CYS A 291 -1.69 -7.26 23.48
CA CYS A 291 -1.82 -7.73 24.86
C CYS A 291 -0.72 -8.72 25.31
N GLY A 292 0.26 -9.00 24.45
CA GLY A 292 1.40 -9.87 24.75
C GLY A 292 1.08 -11.35 24.94
N SER A 293 -0.13 -11.80 24.57
CA SER A 293 -0.49 -13.22 24.63
C SER A 293 0.41 -14.04 23.71
N ALA A 294 0.83 -15.23 24.16
CA ALA A 294 1.85 -16.03 23.48
C ALA A 294 1.40 -16.55 22.10
N PHE A 295 0.09 -16.78 21.91
CA PHE A 295 -0.45 -17.33 20.67
C PHE A 295 -1.43 -16.34 20.04
N GLY A 296 -1.10 -15.87 18.83
CA GLY A 296 -1.93 -14.97 18.02
C GLY A 296 -2.85 -15.68 17.02
N LEU A 297 -2.68 -16.99 16.80
CA LEU A 297 -3.45 -17.74 15.81
C LEU A 297 -4.33 -18.79 16.49
N ALA A 298 -5.52 -18.39 16.94
CA ALA A 298 -6.57 -19.30 17.36
C ALA A 298 -7.86 -18.98 16.60
N VAL A 299 -8.44 -19.98 15.93
CA VAL A 299 -9.66 -19.80 15.12
C VAL A 299 -10.90 -20.15 15.95
N CYS A 300 -11.89 -19.26 15.96
CA CYS A 300 -13.16 -19.54 16.61
C CYS A 300 -13.98 -20.56 15.81
N ALA A 301 -14.43 -21.64 16.45
CA ALA A 301 -15.22 -22.70 15.82
C ALA A 301 -16.65 -22.27 15.41
N PHE A 302 -17.10 -21.07 15.81
CA PHE A 302 -18.47 -20.59 15.59
C PHE A 302 -18.59 -19.48 14.54
N CYS A 303 -17.51 -18.72 14.31
CA CYS A 303 -17.54 -17.54 13.44
C CYS A 303 -16.26 -17.31 12.64
N ASP A 304 -15.33 -18.27 12.69
CA ASP A 304 -14.02 -18.27 12.00
C ASP A 304 -13.11 -17.07 12.32
N GLN A 305 -13.46 -16.26 13.32
CA GLN A 305 -12.63 -15.15 13.76
C GLN A 305 -11.33 -15.68 14.37
N ILE A 306 -10.21 -15.18 13.89
CA ILE A 306 -8.90 -15.39 14.49
C ILE A 306 -8.76 -14.47 15.70
N PHE A 307 -8.26 -14.98 16.83
CA PHE A 307 -7.99 -14.18 18.03
C PHE A 307 -6.86 -14.79 18.87
N CYS A 308 -6.37 -14.01 19.82
CA CYS A 308 -5.24 -14.41 20.65
C CYS A 308 -5.66 -15.16 21.92
N ILE A 309 -4.80 -16.09 22.34
CA ILE A 309 -4.96 -16.91 23.56
C ILE A 309 -3.64 -17.01 24.33
N ASP A 310 -3.74 -17.21 25.64
CA ASP A 310 -2.56 -17.32 26.52
C ASP A 310 -2.00 -18.76 26.57
N GLY A 311 -2.74 -19.75 26.09
CA GLY A 311 -2.38 -21.17 26.08
C GLY A 311 -3.59 -22.07 25.88
N GLU A 312 -3.43 -23.36 26.17
CA GLU A 312 -4.52 -24.34 26.14
C GLU A 312 -5.65 -23.99 27.13
N GLY A 313 -6.85 -24.46 26.82
CA GLY A 313 -8.03 -24.33 27.66
C GLY A 313 -9.12 -23.44 27.04
N LYS A 314 -9.99 -22.92 27.91
CA LYS A 314 -11.17 -22.15 27.47
C LYS A 314 -10.81 -20.70 27.18
N ALA A 315 -11.22 -20.21 26.02
CA ALA A 315 -11.14 -18.80 25.68
C ALA A 315 -12.43 -18.31 25.01
N ILE A 316 -12.82 -17.08 25.33
CA ILE A 316 -14.02 -16.43 24.80
C ILE A 316 -13.64 -15.67 23.53
N CYS A 317 -14.37 -15.91 22.44
CA CYS A 317 -14.15 -15.18 21.20
C CYS A 317 -14.53 -13.70 21.37
N PRO A 318 -13.66 -12.74 21.02
CA PRO A 318 -13.96 -11.31 21.16
C PRO A 318 -15.05 -10.78 20.21
N LYS A 319 -15.44 -11.55 19.18
CA LYS A 319 -16.44 -11.18 18.18
C LYS A 319 -17.83 -11.76 18.48
N CYS A 320 -17.95 -13.07 18.64
CA CYS A 320 -19.24 -13.74 18.86
C CYS A 320 -19.52 -14.10 20.33
N GLU A 321 -18.57 -13.84 21.24
CA GLU A 321 -18.68 -14.10 22.69
C GLU A 321 -18.90 -15.57 23.09
N MET A 322 -18.79 -16.50 22.14
CA MET A 322 -18.86 -17.94 22.41
C MET A 322 -17.57 -18.45 23.06
N VAL A 323 -17.72 -19.41 23.97
CA VAL A 323 -16.60 -20.11 24.63
C VAL A 323 -16.07 -21.19 23.70
N ASN A 324 -14.78 -21.10 23.37
CA ASN A 324 -14.04 -22.09 22.60
C ASN A 324 -13.08 -22.83 23.55
N GLU A 325 -12.78 -24.08 23.24
CA GLU A 325 -11.82 -24.90 23.98
C GLU A 325 -10.66 -25.26 23.04
N PHE A 326 -9.46 -24.82 23.41
CA PHE A 326 -8.25 -24.99 22.62
C PHE A 326 -7.32 -26.01 23.26
N VAL A 327 -6.74 -26.87 22.43
CA VAL A 327 -5.74 -27.87 22.80
C VAL A 327 -4.57 -27.76 21.83
N ALA A 328 -3.34 -27.96 22.29
CA ALA A 328 -2.20 -28.01 21.38
C ALA A 328 -2.32 -29.24 20.49
N GLY A 329 -2.08 -29.07 19.18
CA GLY A 329 -2.13 -30.16 18.21
C GLY A 329 -1.12 -31.25 18.57
N LYS A 330 -1.62 -32.43 18.96
CA LYS A 330 -0.80 -33.64 19.17
C LYS A 330 -0.66 -34.39 17.85
N GLY A 331 0.21 -33.93 16.95
CA GLY A 331 0.79 -34.73 15.86
C GLY A 331 -0.13 -35.33 14.78
N GLU A 332 -1.44 -35.36 14.95
CA GLU A 332 -2.41 -35.70 13.90
C GLU A 332 -2.95 -34.39 13.32
N SER A 333 -2.38 -33.99 12.20
CA SER A 333 -2.73 -32.79 11.46
C SER A 333 -4.13 -32.92 10.86
N VAL A 334 -5.15 -32.55 11.62
CA VAL A 334 -6.40 -32.08 11.01
C VAL A 334 -6.04 -30.75 10.36
N ASP A 335 -5.73 -30.81 9.07
CA ASP A 335 -5.51 -29.61 8.27
C ASP A 335 -6.85 -28.89 8.13
N PHE A 336 -6.92 -27.65 8.61
CA PHE A 336 -8.12 -26.83 8.54
C PHE A 336 -7.83 -25.58 7.72
N GLU A 337 -8.88 -25.08 7.06
CA GLU A 337 -8.79 -23.87 6.26
C GLU A 337 -8.99 -22.64 7.13
N ILE A 338 -8.16 -21.63 6.91
CA ILE A 338 -8.18 -20.36 7.63
C ILE A 338 -8.51 -19.27 6.62
N ASN A 339 -9.46 -18.40 6.96
CA ASN A 339 -9.77 -17.24 6.14
C ASN A 339 -8.54 -16.32 6.10
N ARG A 340 -8.05 -16.07 4.89
CA ARG A 340 -6.97 -15.10 4.65
C ARG A 340 -7.56 -13.83 4.06
N SER A 341 -6.88 -12.74 4.32
CA SER A 341 -7.22 -11.44 3.77
C SER A 341 -6.86 -11.37 2.28
N ARG A 342 -7.27 -10.29 1.60
CA ARG A 342 -7.18 -10.17 0.13
C ARG A 342 -5.78 -9.79 -0.35
N GLY A 343 -5.09 -8.96 0.44
CA GLY A 343 -3.72 -8.54 0.14
C GLY A 343 -2.67 -9.55 0.55
#